data_AF-A0A7Y6UG40-F1
#
_entry.id   AF-A0A7Y6UG40-F1
#
_cell.length_a   1.000
_cell.length_b   1.000
_cell.length_c   1.000
_cell.angle_alpha   90.00
_cell.angle_beta   90.00
_cell.angle_gamma   90.00
#
_symmetry.space_group_name_H-M   'P 1'
#
loop_
_entity.id
_entity.type
_entity.pdbx_description
1 polymer ?
#
loop_
_entity_poly.entity_id
_entity_poly.type
_entity_poly.pdbx_seq_one_letter_code
_entity_poly.pdbx_strand_id
1 'polypeptide(L)'
;MSKKGFGGTVVLVLAVAVMARVAVADDESDRKELVEDIDDKVEDELSDMVSRLDRVKGSDSRAQTIVRNYPGYISQFREAATYLRRQKELQRLADGIADRCASAESDLQSEIRRYVGDLDSKAADEGPTKLADLGKNLGRTWGDAMSKVRESEKEMRGAADKAQFRVSEDKWSYVQSNMSSASSGMLAYWNDKARAASDKCQRLEQGEKHPDIDKALATLASYSSNTKSTVTQLKRDYNAWLRDVRKLRSFSDQDRDAIRDAFCTAGEYEMEAKAKEVADRWASEINNVYGSVTGQGDRLRARSTATQMAKYQGPKDVIVGVEKNLANLAKLKGYELAGSNNPNIRTRIEWGNKRHDELEKACAYFEADVSSSYCRNAIRSGSNCRLDCIKDCQVIEFKPDNSKARAEGQQQVEAYRDGLDRWYKQDKTDLFKRYPDLARCESSDKTELKIKTDVVTYEMCSGTVKNQLGQQLDETTLEVSESPE
;
A
#
# COMPACT_ATOMS: atom_id res chain seq x y z
N MET A 1 -44.88 84.08 49.07
CA MET A 1 -43.79 83.13 49.37
C MET A 1 -43.84 81.98 48.37
N SER A 2 -42.83 81.89 47.52
CA SER A 2 -42.72 80.91 46.44
C SER A 2 -42.48 79.51 47.02
N LYS A 3 -43.45 78.59 46.85
CA LYS A 3 -43.31 77.17 47.21
C LYS A 3 -42.34 76.52 46.23
N LYS A 4 -41.09 76.35 46.65
CA LYS A 4 -40.09 75.55 45.91
C LYS A 4 -40.59 74.12 45.77
N GLY A 5 -40.82 73.68 44.53
CA GLY A 5 -41.09 72.28 44.16
C GLY A 5 -39.83 71.42 44.32
N PHE A 6 -39.50 71.08 45.58
CA PHE A 6 -38.22 70.44 45.91
C PHE A 6 -38.30 68.90 46.02
N GLY A 7 -39.48 68.30 46.20
CA GLY A 7 -39.61 66.85 46.41
C GLY A 7 -39.70 66.02 45.12
N GLY A 8 -40.44 66.50 44.11
CA GLY A 8 -40.77 65.68 42.93
C GLY A 8 -39.63 65.47 41.93
N THR A 9 -38.62 66.33 41.90
CA THR A 9 -37.54 66.29 40.90
C THR A 9 -36.37 65.41 41.34
N VAL A 10 -36.10 65.34 42.66
CA VAL A 10 -35.01 64.54 43.23
C VAL A 10 -35.25 63.03 43.04
N VAL A 11 -36.49 62.57 43.27
CA VAL A 11 -36.91 61.18 43.07
C VAL A 11 -36.76 60.73 41.60
N LEU A 12 -37.04 61.62 40.65
CA LEU A 12 -36.92 61.32 39.22
C LEU A 12 -35.45 61.24 38.80
N VAL A 13 -34.58 62.12 39.31
CA VAL A 13 -33.15 62.10 38.95
C VAL A 13 -32.47 60.84 39.52
N LEU A 14 -32.82 60.42 40.74
CA LEU A 14 -32.29 59.20 41.34
C LEU A 14 -32.72 57.94 40.59
N ALA A 15 -34.02 57.73 40.34
CA ALA A 15 -34.51 56.54 39.65
C ALA A 15 -33.99 56.42 38.21
N VAL A 16 -33.80 57.55 37.50
CA VAL A 16 -33.30 57.58 36.12
C VAL A 16 -31.78 57.41 36.05
N ALA A 17 -31.02 58.01 36.97
CA ALA A 17 -29.57 57.82 37.05
C ALA A 17 -29.21 56.37 37.44
N VAL A 18 -30.03 55.77 38.30
CA VAL A 18 -29.94 54.36 38.70
C VAL A 18 -30.14 53.42 37.51
N MET A 19 -31.23 53.59 36.76
CA MET A 19 -31.53 52.75 35.59
C MET A 19 -30.50 52.88 34.47
N ALA A 20 -29.94 54.09 34.28
CA ALA A 20 -28.86 54.32 33.33
C ALA A 20 -27.54 53.64 33.74
N ARG A 21 -27.26 53.47 35.04
CA ARG A 21 -26.04 52.81 35.54
C ARG A 21 -26.14 51.29 35.55
N VAL A 22 -27.30 50.73 35.88
CA VAL A 22 -27.55 49.26 35.79
C VAL A 22 -27.41 48.74 34.36
N ALA A 23 -27.74 49.57 33.36
CA ALA A 23 -27.57 49.22 31.95
C ALA A 23 -26.10 49.13 31.50
N VAL A 24 -25.16 49.76 32.22
CA VAL A 24 -23.76 50.01 31.78
C VAL A 24 -22.70 49.32 32.66
N ALA A 25 -23.05 48.72 33.81
CA ALA A 25 -22.08 48.00 34.66
C ALA A 25 -21.63 46.66 34.02
N ASP A 26 -20.32 46.54 33.75
CA ASP A 26 -19.71 45.42 33.03
C ASP A 26 -19.11 44.34 33.96
N ASP A 27 -18.88 44.63 35.25
CA ASP A 27 -18.28 43.71 36.24
C ASP A 27 -19.32 43.14 37.24
N GLU A 28 -19.13 41.90 37.69
CA GLU A 28 -20.10 41.16 38.52
C GLU A 28 -20.18 41.73 39.95
N SER A 29 -19.06 42.22 40.47
CA SER A 29 -18.97 42.89 41.78
C SER A 29 -19.69 44.24 41.76
N ASP A 30 -19.42 45.08 40.74
CA ASP A 30 -20.05 46.39 40.58
C ASP A 30 -21.55 46.27 40.37
N ARG A 31 -22.00 45.21 39.69
CA ARG A 31 -23.43 44.94 39.52
C ARG A 31 -24.10 44.63 40.85
N LYS A 32 -23.46 43.83 41.72
CA LYS A 32 -24.05 43.43 43.00
C LYS A 32 -24.15 44.60 43.97
N GLU A 33 -23.08 45.39 44.09
CA GLU A 33 -23.06 46.59 44.95
C GLU A 33 -24.10 47.61 44.50
N LEU A 34 -24.14 47.92 43.21
CA LEU A 34 -25.07 48.91 42.66
C LEU A 34 -26.53 48.46 42.77
N VAL A 35 -26.78 47.15 42.90
CA VAL A 35 -28.09 46.54 43.09
C VAL A 35 -28.56 46.62 44.54
N GLU A 36 -27.69 46.29 45.50
CA GLU A 36 -27.98 46.45 46.93
C GLU A 36 -28.30 47.93 47.22
N ASP A 37 -27.52 48.84 46.61
CA ASP A 37 -27.73 50.28 46.70
C ASP A 37 -29.10 50.76 46.15
N ILE A 38 -29.66 50.06 45.16
CA ILE A 38 -30.97 50.39 44.58
C ILE A 38 -32.09 49.85 45.44
N ASP A 39 -31.96 48.61 45.90
CA ASP A 39 -32.96 48.00 46.78
C ASP A 39 -33.07 48.85 48.07
N ASP A 40 -31.95 49.23 48.67
CA ASP A 40 -31.93 50.07 49.88
C ASP A 40 -32.47 51.50 49.63
N LYS A 41 -32.03 52.18 48.57
CA LYS A 41 -32.47 53.57 48.31
C LYS A 41 -33.91 53.68 47.84
N VAL A 42 -34.38 52.75 47.01
CA VAL A 42 -35.76 52.78 46.49
C VAL A 42 -36.73 52.35 47.58
N GLU A 43 -36.39 51.35 48.40
CA GLU A 43 -37.26 50.88 49.47
C GLU A 43 -37.33 51.90 50.61
N ASP A 44 -36.19 52.27 51.20
CA ASP A 44 -36.19 53.05 52.44
C ASP A 44 -36.47 54.53 52.18
N GLU A 45 -35.85 55.14 51.17
CA GLU A 45 -36.01 56.57 50.95
C GLU A 45 -37.38 56.91 50.37
N LEU A 46 -37.89 56.15 49.38
CA LEU A 46 -39.20 56.45 48.80
C LEU A 46 -40.34 56.08 49.75
N SER A 47 -40.23 54.97 50.49
CA SER A 47 -41.23 54.63 51.49
C SER A 47 -41.22 55.61 52.66
N ASP A 48 -40.06 56.09 53.11
CA ASP A 48 -39.96 57.15 54.12
C ASP A 48 -40.55 58.47 53.59
N MET A 49 -40.21 58.87 52.36
CA MET A 49 -40.76 60.08 51.74
C MET A 49 -42.29 60.01 51.61
N VAL A 50 -42.84 58.86 51.22
CA VAL A 50 -44.30 58.65 51.16
C VAL A 50 -44.91 58.68 52.56
N SER A 51 -44.28 58.06 53.55
CA SER A 51 -44.73 58.06 54.96
C SER A 51 -44.66 59.45 55.61
N ARG A 52 -43.67 60.27 55.23
CA ARG A 52 -43.57 61.68 55.64
C ARG A 52 -44.61 62.53 54.95
N LEU A 53 -44.85 62.30 53.66
CA LEU A 53 -45.90 62.98 52.90
C LEU A 53 -47.29 62.67 53.50
N ASP A 54 -47.54 61.43 53.93
CA ASP A 54 -48.79 61.04 54.60
C ASP A 54 -49.11 61.91 55.82
N ARG A 55 -48.09 62.22 56.62
CA ARG A 55 -48.21 63.06 57.83
C ARG A 55 -48.50 64.53 57.54
N VAL A 56 -48.20 65.02 56.33
CA VAL A 56 -48.28 66.47 56.00
C VAL A 56 -49.20 66.80 54.82
N LYS A 57 -49.80 65.80 54.16
CA LYS A 57 -50.56 65.98 52.91
C LYS A 57 -51.80 66.88 53.03
N GLY A 58 -52.44 66.93 54.20
CA GLY A 58 -53.69 67.68 54.40
C GLY A 58 -54.78 67.31 53.37
N SER A 59 -55.42 68.33 52.79
CA SER A 59 -56.48 68.19 51.78
C SER A 59 -55.97 68.22 50.32
N ASP A 60 -54.65 68.18 50.09
CA ASP A 60 -54.09 68.18 48.73
C ASP A 60 -54.40 66.83 48.04
N SER A 61 -55.23 66.88 47.00
CA SER A 61 -55.71 65.67 46.30
C SER A 61 -54.58 64.87 45.65
N ARG A 62 -53.53 65.54 45.16
CA ARG A 62 -52.38 64.87 44.54
C ARG A 62 -51.53 64.16 45.59
N ALA A 63 -51.26 64.82 46.72
CA ALA A 63 -50.55 64.21 47.83
C ALA A 63 -51.31 63.00 48.41
N GLN A 64 -52.64 63.08 48.47
CA GLN A 64 -53.49 61.94 48.85
C GLN A 64 -53.40 60.77 47.87
N THR A 65 -53.41 61.02 46.55
CA THR A 65 -53.22 59.98 45.52
C THR A 65 -51.85 59.32 45.61
N ILE A 66 -50.77 60.11 45.77
CA ILE A 66 -49.41 59.59 45.93
C ILE A 66 -49.34 58.65 47.13
N VAL A 67 -49.80 59.11 48.30
CA VAL A 67 -49.75 58.30 49.52
C VAL A 67 -50.58 57.03 49.43
N ARG A 68 -51.71 57.06 48.71
CA ARG A 68 -52.57 55.90 48.52
C ARG A 68 -51.97 54.86 47.57
N ASN A 69 -51.39 55.31 46.46
CA ASN A 69 -51.05 54.41 45.36
C ASN A 69 -49.56 54.04 45.29
N TYR A 70 -48.65 54.96 45.67
CA TYR A 70 -47.21 54.75 45.50
C TYR A 70 -46.63 53.57 46.29
N PRO A 71 -47.09 53.22 47.51
CA PRO A 71 -46.60 52.00 48.16
C PRO A 71 -46.80 50.74 47.31
N GLY A 72 -47.95 50.63 46.63
CA GLY A 72 -48.21 49.54 45.70
C GLY A 72 -47.34 49.61 44.44
N TYR A 73 -47.05 50.81 43.94
CA TYR A 73 -46.17 51.00 42.78
C TYR A 73 -44.71 50.63 43.11
N ILE A 74 -44.21 51.02 44.29
CA ILE A 74 -42.87 50.69 44.76
C ILE A 74 -42.72 49.16 44.90
N SER A 75 -43.74 48.48 45.44
CA SER A 75 -43.75 47.02 45.54
C SER A 75 -43.71 46.33 44.16
N GLN A 76 -44.53 46.77 43.21
CA GLN A 76 -44.51 46.24 41.83
C GLN A 76 -43.18 46.51 41.11
N PHE A 77 -42.60 47.69 41.32
CA PHE A 77 -41.30 48.05 40.75
C PHE A 77 -40.20 47.13 41.28
N ARG A 78 -40.16 46.85 42.59
CA ARG A 78 -39.16 45.95 43.20
C ARG A 78 -39.23 44.54 42.63
N GLU A 79 -40.43 43.98 42.51
CA GLU A 79 -40.63 42.67 41.91
C GLU A 79 -40.12 42.66 40.46
N ALA A 80 -40.54 43.63 39.64
CA ALA A 80 -40.10 43.73 38.26
C ALA A 80 -38.57 43.95 38.13
N ALA A 81 -37.97 44.74 39.02
CA ALA A 81 -36.53 45.00 39.04
C ALA A 81 -35.72 43.74 39.39
N THR A 82 -36.25 42.87 40.25
CA THR A 82 -35.64 41.57 40.58
C THR A 82 -35.57 40.66 39.35
N TYR A 83 -36.64 40.60 38.55
CA TYR A 83 -36.64 39.82 37.32
C TYR A 83 -35.81 40.47 36.20
N LEU A 84 -35.77 41.80 36.13
CA LEU A 84 -34.89 42.52 35.20
C LEU A 84 -33.40 42.22 35.48
N ARG A 85 -33.03 42.11 36.76
CA ARG A 85 -31.69 41.68 37.20
C ARG A 85 -31.39 40.26 36.75
N ARG A 86 -32.35 39.34 36.95
CA ARG A 86 -32.21 37.96 36.50
C ARG A 86 -32.02 37.87 34.99
N GLN A 87 -32.76 38.66 34.20
CA GLN A 87 -32.53 38.74 32.76
C GLN A 87 -31.10 39.20 32.42
N LYS A 88 -30.59 40.19 33.15
CA LYS A 88 -29.25 40.75 32.91
C LYS A 88 -28.14 39.73 33.23
N GLU A 89 -28.33 38.84 34.20
CA GLU A 89 -27.43 37.71 34.48
C GLU A 89 -27.44 36.69 33.34
N LEU A 90 -28.62 36.37 32.82
CA LEU A 90 -28.78 35.40 31.74
C LEU A 90 -28.33 35.95 30.38
N GLN A 91 -28.45 37.27 30.15
CA GLN A 91 -28.26 37.94 28.86
C GLN A 91 -26.97 37.51 28.13
N ARG A 92 -25.88 37.27 28.86
CA ARG A 92 -24.56 36.98 28.29
C ARG A 92 -24.17 35.50 28.31
N LEU A 93 -25.02 34.58 28.79
CA LEU A 93 -24.68 33.15 28.84
C LEU A 93 -24.40 32.53 27.46
N ALA A 94 -24.99 33.08 26.39
CA ALA A 94 -24.80 32.62 25.01
C ALA A 94 -23.62 33.32 24.31
N ASP A 95 -22.98 34.31 24.95
CA ASP A 95 -21.91 35.09 24.33
C ASP A 95 -20.69 34.21 24.01
N GLY A 96 -20.15 34.41 22.82
CA GLY A 96 -18.95 33.70 22.33
C GLY A 96 -19.13 32.20 22.05
N ILE A 97 -20.29 31.58 22.33
CA ILE A 97 -20.53 30.16 22.02
C ILE A 97 -20.45 29.93 20.51
N ALA A 98 -21.09 30.80 19.72
CA ALA A 98 -21.09 30.70 18.25
C ALA A 98 -19.66 30.71 17.66
N ASP A 99 -18.80 31.62 18.12
CA ASP A 99 -17.43 31.76 17.63
C ASP A 99 -16.57 30.55 18.02
N ARG A 100 -16.71 30.05 19.25
CA ARG A 100 -15.99 28.85 19.68
C ARG A 100 -16.45 27.59 18.94
N CYS A 101 -17.74 27.47 18.61
CA CYS A 101 -18.24 26.39 17.74
C CYS A 101 -17.66 26.51 16.33
N ALA A 102 -17.61 27.71 15.76
CA ALA A 102 -16.98 27.91 14.44
C ALA A 102 -15.48 27.54 14.45
N SER A 103 -14.74 27.86 15.52
CA SER A 103 -13.35 27.43 15.69
C SER A 103 -13.23 25.91 15.79
N ALA A 104 -14.04 25.27 16.65
CA ALA A 104 -14.03 23.82 16.82
C ALA A 104 -14.38 23.06 15.53
N GLU A 105 -15.30 23.61 14.72
CA GLU A 105 -15.59 23.08 13.38
C GLU A 105 -14.34 23.15 12.48
N SER A 106 -13.64 24.29 12.45
CA SER A 106 -12.39 24.42 11.67
C SER A 106 -11.30 23.45 12.12
N ASP A 107 -11.17 23.23 13.43
CA ASP A 107 -10.23 22.28 14.00
C ASP A 107 -10.60 20.84 13.61
N LEU A 108 -11.88 20.48 13.70
CA LEU A 108 -12.40 19.20 13.21
C LEU A 108 -12.07 18.98 11.73
N GLN A 109 -12.33 19.97 10.87
CA GLN A 109 -12.02 19.86 9.43
C GLN A 109 -10.53 19.67 9.18
N SER A 110 -9.67 20.32 9.97
CA SER A 110 -8.22 20.19 9.86
C SER A 110 -7.75 18.80 10.28
N GLU A 111 -8.33 18.25 11.35
CA GLU A 111 -8.04 16.89 11.79
C GLU A 111 -8.55 15.83 10.82
N ILE A 112 -9.75 16.00 10.25
CA ILE A 112 -10.26 15.15 9.18
C ILE A 112 -9.26 15.15 8.01
N ARG A 113 -8.83 16.33 7.53
CA ARG A 113 -7.87 16.44 6.43
C ARG A 113 -6.54 15.76 6.72
N ARG A 114 -6.08 15.72 7.97
CA ARG A 114 -4.86 15.00 8.37
C ARG A 114 -4.96 13.49 8.09
N TYR A 115 -6.16 12.92 8.21
CA TYR A 115 -6.39 11.48 7.98
C TYR A 115 -6.84 11.15 6.57
N VAL A 116 -7.64 12.01 5.92
CA VAL A 116 -8.18 11.72 4.58
C VAL A 116 -7.47 12.43 3.43
N GLY A 117 -6.61 13.41 3.72
CA GLY A 117 -5.91 14.21 2.71
C GLY A 117 -4.68 13.53 2.12
N ASP A 118 -3.96 12.75 2.93
CA ASP A 118 -2.85 11.90 2.51
C ASP A 118 -3.10 10.48 3.04
N LEU A 119 -3.91 9.73 2.29
CA LEU A 119 -4.33 8.39 2.69
C LEU A 119 -3.14 7.43 2.64
N ASP A 120 -2.58 7.13 3.80
CA ASP A 120 -1.59 6.08 3.97
C ASP A 120 -2.13 4.95 4.88
N SER A 121 -1.32 3.91 5.05
CA SER A 121 -1.70 2.76 5.86
C SER A 121 -1.90 3.11 7.33
N LYS A 122 -1.18 4.10 7.85
CA LYS A 122 -1.24 4.54 9.26
C LYS A 122 -2.49 5.38 9.50
N ALA A 123 -2.80 6.30 8.60
CA ALA A 123 -4.00 7.12 8.63
C ALA A 123 -5.27 6.25 8.59
N ALA A 124 -5.28 5.20 7.75
CA ALA A 124 -6.38 4.24 7.68
C ALA A 124 -6.60 3.44 8.98
N ASP A 125 -5.55 3.19 9.76
CA ASP A 125 -5.61 2.40 10.99
C ASP A 125 -5.95 3.27 12.21
N GLU A 126 -5.29 4.42 12.36
CA GLU A 126 -5.47 5.31 13.51
C GLU A 126 -6.68 6.21 13.35
N GLY A 127 -6.98 6.62 12.11
CA GLY A 127 -8.02 7.60 11.78
C GLY A 127 -9.40 7.24 12.30
N PRO A 128 -9.90 6.00 12.14
CA PRO A 128 -11.23 5.64 12.61
C PRO A 128 -11.45 5.88 14.10
N THR A 129 -10.53 5.38 14.94
CA THR A 129 -10.58 5.55 16.39
C THR A 129 -10.44 7.02 16.78
N LYS A 130 -9.49 7.74 16.16
CA LYS A 130 -9.19 9.14 16.50
C LYS A 130 -10.33 10.09 16.12
N LEU A 131 -10.97 9.88 14.97
CA LEU A 131 -12.12 10.67 14.55
C LEU A 131 -13.37 10.35 15.37
N ALA A 132 -13.59 9.08 15.75
CA ALA A 132 -14.69 8.71 16.65
C ALA A 132 -14.52 9.33 18.04
N ASP A 133 -13.32 9.24 18.63
CA ASP A 133 -13.00 9.85 19.92
C ASP A 133 -13.18 11.38 19.89
N LEU A 134 -12.70 12.03 18.83
CA LEU A 134 -12.89 13.47 18.63
C LEU A 134 -14.37 13.82 18.52
N GLY A 135 -15.14 13.08 17.71
CA GLY A 135 -16.58 13.25 17.57
C GLY A 135 -17.30 13.13 18.91
N LYS A 136 -17.00 12.10 19.69
CA LYS A 136 -17.59 11.90 21.03
C LYS A 136 -17.28 13.07 21.97
N ASN A 137 -16.05 13.55 21.97
CA ASN A 137 -15.64 14.69 22.80
C ASN A 137 -16.36 15.97 22.38
N LEU A 138 -16.42 16.27 21.08
CA LEU A 138 -17.14 17.42 20.54
C LEU A 138 -18.64 17.36 20.86
N GLY A 139 -19.28 16.22 20.65
CA GLY A 139 -20.69 16.01 20.95
C GLY A 139 -21.01 16.24 22.42
N ARG A 140 -20.16 15.76 23.34
CA ARG A 140 -20.32 16.01 24.78
C ARG A 140 -20.13 17.49 25.12
N THR A 141 -19.01 18.09 24.71
CA THR A 141 -18.68 19.48 25.03
C THR A 141 -19.76 20.45 24.54
N TRP A 142 -20.19 20.29 23.30
CA TRP A 142 -21.17 21.19 22.68
C TRP A 142 -22.61 20.84 23.05
N GLY A 143 -22.92 19.56 23.29
CA GLY A 143 -24.21 19.16 23.86
C GLY A 143 -24.44 19.75 25.25
N ASP A 144 -23.44 19.68 26.13
CA ASP A 144 -23.50 20.26 27.48
C ASP A 144 -23.64 21.79 27.42
N ALA A 145 -22.87 22.46 26.54
CA ALA A 145 -22.95 23.91 26.36
C ALA A 145 -24.33 24.35 25.85
N MET A 146 -24.87 23.66 24.84
CA MET A 146 -26.16 23.99 24.25
C MET A 146 -27.33 23.60 25.15
N SER A 147 -27.20 22.58 26.00
CA SER A 147 -28.21 22.29 27.05
C SER A 147 -28.36 23.48 27.98
N LYS A 148 -27.26 24.08 28.44
CA LYS A 148 -27.31 25.28 29.30
C LYS A 148 -27.97 26.48 28.62
N VAL A 149 -27.73 26.69 27.32
CA VAL A 149 -28.41 27.74 26.53
C VAL A 149 -29.92 27.46 26.44
N ARG A 150 -30.33 26.22 26.19
CA ARG A 150 -31.75 25.82 26.10
C ARG A 150 -32.46 25.93 27.46
N GLU A 151 -31.82 25.49 28.53
CA GLU A 151 -32.35 25.57 29.90
C GLU A 151 -32.55 27.04 30.33
N SER A 152 -31.59 27.91 30.03
CA SER A 152 -31.69 29.34 30.32
C SER A 152 -32.69 30.10 29.44
N GLU A 153 -33.10 29.56 28.29
CA GLU A 153 -34.14 30.20 27.46
C GLU A 153 -35.47 30.34 28.20
N LYS A 154 -35.94 29.25 28.85
CA LYS A 154 -37.19 29.29 29.62
C LYS A 154 -37.11 30.29 30.76
N GLU A 155 -35.97 30.35 31.42
CA GLU A 155 -35.73 31.27 32.52
C GLU A 155 -35.67 32.73 32.04
N MET A 156 -35.00 32.99 30.93
CA MET A 156 -34.88 34.32 30.33
C MET A 156 -36.24 34.87 29.90
N ARG A 157 -37.07 34.03 29.25
CA ARG A 157 -38.45 34.39 28.88
C ARG A 157 -39.31 34.64 30.11
N GLY A 158 -39.26 33.75 31.10
CA GLY A 158 -40.00 33.91 32.34
C GLY A 158 -39.60 35.17 33.13
N ALA A 159 -38.31 35.51 33.14
CA ALA A 159 -37.82 36.75 33.73
C ALA A 159 -38.26 37.98 32.92
N ALA A 160 -38.29 37.90 31.57
CA ALA A 160 -38.82 38.97 30.72
C ALA A 160 -40.29 39.29 31.02
N ASP A 161 -41.11 38.24 31.10
CA ASP A 161 -42.54 38.39 31.31
C ASP A 161 -42.85 39.02 32.67
N LYS A 162 -42.07 38.69 33.70
CA LYS A 162 -42.23 39.20 35.07
C LYS A 162 -41.52 40.54 35.32
N ALA A 163 -40.57 40.93 34.47
CA ALA A 163 -39.94 42.25 34.52
C ALA A 163 -40.86 43.40 34.05
N GLN A 164 -42.11 43.09 33.69
CA GLN A 164 -43.10 44.08 33.26
C GLN A 164 -43.66 44.89 34.43
N PHE A 165 -43.08 46.06 34.67
CA PHE A 165 -43.71 47.09 35.50
C PHE A 165 -44.87 47.74 34.73
N ARG A 166 -46.11 47.72 35.26
CA ARG A 166 -47.33 48.10 34.51
C ARG A 166 -47.95 49.44 34.91
N VAL A 167 -47.35 50.16 35.85
CA VAL A 167 -47.88 51.45 36.31
C VAL A 167 -47.57 52.53 35.28
N SER A 168 -48.61 53.14 34.73
CA SER A 168 -48.53 54.20 33.71
C SER A 168 -48.89 55.59 34.23
N GLU A 169 -49.14 55.73 35.53
CA GLU A 169 -49.55 57.01 36.14
C GLU A 169 -48.36 57.94 36.40
N ASP A 170 -48.57 59.24 36.17
CA ASP A 170 -47.60 60.31 36.46
C ASP A 170 -46.18 59.97 35.93
N LYS A 171 -45.19 60.08 36.81
CA LYS A 171 -43.77 59.87 36.52
C LYS A 171 -43.40 58.39 36.43
N TRP A 172 -44.27 57.49 36.87
CA TRP A 172 -44.05 56.04 36.77
C TRP A 172 -44.17 55.52 35.34
N SER A 173 -44.89 56.24 34.47
CA SER A 173 -44.89 55.97 33.02
C SER A 173 -43.48 55.92 32.40
N TYR A 174 -42.58 56.80 32.85
CA TYR A 174 -41.19 56.82 32.38
C TYR A 174 -40.41 55.59 32.87
N VAL A 175 -40.62 55.19 34.12
CA VAL A 175 -40.02 53.99 34.70
C VAL A 175 -40.51 52.74 33.96
N GLN A 176 -41.82 52.64 33.72
CA GLN A 176 -42.44 51.57 32.95
C GLN A 176 -41.88 51.46 31.54
N SER A 177 -41.80 52.59 30.81
CA SER A 177 -41.21 52.63 29.47
C SER A 177 -39.76 52.14 29.46
N ASN A 178 -38.94 52.61 30.40
CA ASN A 178 -37.53 52.23 30.46
C ASN A 178 -37.33 50.76 30.86
N MET A 179 -38.10 50.25 31.82
CA MET A 179 -38.01 48.84 32.22
C MET A 179 -38.46 47.92 31.09
N SER A 180 -39.56 48.25 30.42
CA SER A 180 -40.05 47.49 29.26
C SER A 180 -39.03 47.51 28.11
N SER A 181 -38.44 48.67 27.82
CA SER A 181 -37.40 48.79 26.80
C SER A 181 -36.14 48.00 27.17
N ALA A 182 -35.68 48.05 28.41
CA ALA A 182 -34.51 47.31 28.88
C ALA A 182 -34.76 45.79 28.83
N SER A 183 -35.90 45.33 29.35
CA SER A 183 -36.30 43.93 29.33
C SER A 183 -36.39 43.37 27.92
N SER A 184 -37.03 44.12 27.01
CA SER A 184 -37.16 43.75 25.59
C SER A 184 -35.80 43.72 24.89
N GLY A 185 -34.95 44.72 25.15
CA GLY A 185 -33.59 44.78 24.60
C GLY A 185 -32.73 43.60 25.04
N MET A 186 -32.78 43.22 26.32
CA MET A 186 -32.04 42.06 26.83
C MET A 186 -32.57 40.75 26.25
N LEU A 187 -33.88 40.57 26.15
CA LEU A 187 -34.47 39.37 25.54
C LEU A 187 -34.15 39.27 24.05
N ALA A 188 -34.20 40.39 23.32
CA ALA A 188 -33.83 40.43 21.90
C ALA A 188 -32.35 40.07 21.70
N TYR A 189 -31.45 40.65 22.51
CA TYR A 189 -30.03 40.32 22.50
C TYR A 189 -29.79 38.83 22.79
N TRP A 190 -30.42 38.29 23.84
CA TRP A 190 -30.34 36.88 24.17
C TRP A 190 -30.77 35.99 23.01
N ASN A 191 -31.92 36.28 22.40
CA ASN A 191 -32.45 35.49 21.29
C ASN A 191 -31.51 35.49 20.08
N ASP A 192 -30.88 36.63 19.77
CA ASP A 192 -29.87 36.75 18.72
C ASP A 192 -28.66 35.84 18.99
N LYS A 193 -28.08 35.94 20.19
CA LYS A 193 -26.91 35.14 20.59
C LYS A 193 -27.20 33.65 20.72
N ALA A 194 -28.34 33.30 21.31
CA ALA A 194 -28.77 31.90 21.45
C ALA A 194 -29.05 31.25 20.08
N ARG A 195 -29.66 31.98 19.14
CA ARG A 195 -29.86 31.50 17.77
C ARG A 195 -28.52 31.31 17.05
N ALA A 196 -27.63 32.30 17.11
CA ALA A 196 -26.30 32.19 16.50
C ALA A 196 -25.51 30.99 17.07
N ALA A 197 -25.59 30.77 18.39
CA ALA A 197 -25.00 29.59 19.03
C ALA A 197 -25.61 28.28 18.49
N SER A 198 -26.95 28.18 18.47
CA SER A 198 -27.65 27.01 17.95
C SER A 198 -27.25 26.69 16.52
N ASP A 199 -27.29 27.67 15.62
CA ASP A 199 -26.97 27.47 14.20
C ASP A 199 -25.53 27.01 13.98
N LYS A 200 -24.57 27.51 14.78
CA LYS A 200 -23.16 27.16 14.66
C LYS A 200 -22.80 25.83 15.34
N CYS A 201 -23.47 25.46 16.42
CA CYS A 201 -23.13 24.29 17.21
C CYS A 201 -23.93 23.03 16.83
N GLN A 202 -25.07 23.17 16.14
CA GLN A 202 -25.99 22.06 15.85
C GLN A 202 -25.31 20.84 15.21
N ARG A 203 -24.31 21.04 14.35
CA ARG A 203 -23.56 19.93 13.74
C ARG A 203 -22.62 19.27 14.75
N LEU A 204 -21.86 20.06 15.50
CA LEU A 204 -20.92 19.56 16.52
C LEU A 204 -21.63 18.78 17.63
N GLU A 205 -22.86 19.16 18.00
CA GLU A 205 -23.69 18.41 18.94
C GLU A 205 -24.01 16.97 18.47
N GLN A 206 -23.93 16.69 17.17
CA GLN A 206 -24.14 15.33 16.64
C GLN A 206 -22.99 14.39 16.98
N GLY A 207 -21.85 14.93 17.42
CA GLY A 207 -20.69 14.18 17.88
C GLY A 207 -20.18 13.18 16.86
N GLU A 208 -20.23 11.88 17.18
CA GLU A 208 -19.84 10.81 16.25
C GLU A 208 -20.68 10.79 14.97
N LYS A 209 -21.94 11.23 15.04
CA LYS A 209 -22.85 11.33 13.88
C LYS A 209 -22.66 12.63 13.09
N HIS A 210 -21.57 13.36 13.32
CA HIS A 210 -21.25 14.53 12.52
C HIS A 210 -21.02 14.10 11.06
N PRO A 211 -21.71 14.69 10.07
CA PRO A 211 -21.73 14.18 8.69
C PRO A 211 -20.34 14.12 8.05
N ASP A 212 -19.42 15.02 8.43
CA ASP A 212 -18.05 14.98 7.92
C ASP A 212 -17.19 13.90 8.59
N ILE A 213 -17.48 13.55 9.85
CA ILE A 213 -16.84 12.41 10.52
C ILE A 213 -17.33 11.12 9.86
N ASP A 214 -18.65 10.95 9.71
CA ASP A 214 -19.23 9.79 9.03
C ASP A 214 -18.65 9.59 7.62
N LYS A 215 -18.55 10.68 6.84
CA LYS A 215 -17.95 10.65 5.50
C LYS A 215 -16.46 10.29 5.53
N ALA A 216 -15.69 10.82 6.50
CA ALA A 216 -14.28 10.50 6.66
C ALA A 216 -14.08 9.03 7.04
N LEU A 217 -14.88 8.51 7.98
CA LEU A 217 -14.86 7.10 8.39
C LEU A 217 -15.18 6.16 7.22
N ALA A 218 -16.20 6.49 6.42
CA ALA A 218 -16.54 5.73 5.22
C ALA A 218 -15.39 5.72 4.19
N THR A 219 -14.69 6.85 4.05
CA THR A 219 -13.52 6.97 3.15
C THR A 219 -12.37 6.08 3.62
N LEU A 220 -12.04 6.11 4.92
CA LEU A 220 -10.99 5.28 5.52
C LEU A 220 -11.32 3.79 5.42
N ALA A 221 -12.57 3.40 5.67
CA ALA A 221 -13.03 2.02 5.54
C ALA A 221 -12.90 1.51 4.09
N SER A 222 -13.31 2.32 3.10
CA SER A 222 -13.19 2.00 1.68
C SER A 222 -11.73 1.81 1.26
N TYR A 223 -10.84 2.69 1.71
CA TYR A 223 -9.40 2.59 1.43
C TYR A 223 -8.79 1.30 2.00
N SER A 224 -9.11 0.94 3.25
CA SER A 224 -8.63 -0.30 3.87
C SER A 224 -9.12 -1.54 3.12
N SER A 225 -10.41 -1.57 2.73
CA SER A 225 -10.99 -2.66 1.96
C SER A 225 -10.35 -2.82 0.58
N ASN A 226 -10.19 -1.72 -0.16
CA ASN A 226 -9.55 -1.72 -1.48
C ASN A 226 -8.09 -2.17 -1.40
N THR A 227 -7.37 -1.77 -0.34
CA THR A 227 -5.98 -2.18 -0.12
C THR A 227 -5.89 -3.68 0.17
N LYS A 228 -6.77 -4.22 1.02
CA LYS A 228 -6.86 -5.68 1.27
C LYS A 228 -7.14 -6.46 -0.02
N SER A 229 -8.10 -6.00 -0.82
CA SER A 229 -8.40 -6.58 -2.14
C SER A 229 -7.19 -6.57 -3.08
N THR A 230 -6.46 -5.44 -3.11
CA THR A 230 -5.24 -5.30 -3.92
C THR A 230 -4.13 -6.26 -3.49
N VAL A 231 -3.93 -6.47 -2.18
CA VAL A 231 -2.98 -7.45 -1.63
C VAL A 231 -3.38 -8.88 -2.02
N THR A 232 -4.67 -9.23 -1.94
CA THR A 232 -5.17 -10.54 -2.37
C THR A 232 -4.95 -10.75 -3.86
N GLN A 233 -5.22 -9.75 -4.70
CA GLN A 233 -4.95 -9.84 -6.13
C GLN A 233 -3.45 -9.98 -6.42
N LEU A 234 -2.57 -9.26 -5.71
CA LEU A 234 -1.13 -9.39 -5.84
C LEU A 234 -0.65 -10.82 -5.57
N LYS A 235 -1.16 -11.48 -4.51
CA LYS A 235 -0.84 -12.89 -4.22
C LYS A 235 -1.32 -13.82 -5.33
N ARG A 236 -2.53 -13.61 -5.86
CA ARG A 236 -3.07 -14.41 -6.98
C ARG A 236 -2.22 -14.27 -8.23
N ASP A 237 -1.82 -13.05 -8.57
CA ASP A 237 -0.97 -12.76 -9.73
C ASP A 237 0.42 -13.39 -9.55
N TYR A 238 1.00 -13.33 -8.34
CA TYR A 238 2.25 -14.01 -8.02
C TYR A 238 2.16 -15.53 -8.19
N ASN A 239 1.10 -16.16 -7.68
CA ASN A 239 0.90 -17.60 -7.85
C ASN A 239 0.66 -17.99 -9.32
N ALA A 240 0.04 -17.13 -10.12
CA ALA A 240 -0.09 -17.31 -11.56
C ALA A 240 1.27 -17.24 -12.25
N TRP A 241 2.05 -16.20 -11.93
CA TRP A 241 3.41 -16.04 -12.44
C TRP A 241 4.32 -17.22 -12.07
N LEU A 242 4.22 -17.78 -10.86
CA LEU A 242 4.96 -18.98 -10.48
C LEU A 242 4.64 -20.19 -11.37
N ARG A 243 3.41 -20.33 -11.89
CA ARG A 243 3.08 -21.39 -12.87
C ARG A 243 3.82 -21.17 -14.19
N ASP A 244 3.93 -19.94 -14.64
CA ASP A 244 4.67 -19.60 -15.86
C ASP A 244 6.18 -19.83 -15.67
N VAL A 245 6.73 -19.50 -14.49
CA VAL A 245 8.11 -19.83 -14.11
C VAL A 245 8.35 -21.34 -14.15
N ARG A 246 7.42 -22.17 -13.62
CA ARG A 246 7.49 -23.63 -13.68
C ARG A 246 7.46 -24.16 -15.12
N LYS A 247 6.60 -23.57 -15.96
CA LYS A 247 6.55 -23.91 -17.39
C LYS A 247 7.87 -23.62 -18.09
N LEU A 248 8.45 -22.44 -17.85
CA LEU A 248 9.76 -22.07 -18.41
C LEU A 248 10.88 -23.05 -17.99
N ARG A 249 10.86 -23.54 -16.75
CA ARG A 249 11.80 -24.56 -16.26
C ARG A 249 11.63 -25.89 -16.99
N SER A 250 10.40 -26.31 -17.24
CA SER A 250 10.14 -27.56 -17.97
C SER A 250 10.76 -27.53 -19.38
N PHE A 251 10.84 -26.36 -20.03
CA PHE A 251 11.54 -26.21 -21.31
C PHE A 251 13.05 -26.38 -21.16
N SER A 252 13.65 -25.88 -20.08
CA SER A 252 15.09 -26.08 -19.80
C SER A 252 15.42 -27.56 -19.50
N ASP A 253 14.53 -28.29 -18.83
CA ASP A 253 14.72 -29.74 -18.63
C ASP A 253 14.57 -30.51 -19.95
N GLN A 254 13.60 -30.15 -20.79
CA GLN A 254 13.40 -30.75 -22.12
C GLN A 254 14.55 -30.43 -23.08
N ASP A 255 15.12 -29.21 -23.01
CA ASP A 255 16.32 -28.81 -23.74
C ASP A 255 17.51 -29.72 -23.40
N ARG A 256 17.82 -29.85 -22.10
CA ARG A 256 18.88 -30.75 -21.61
C ARG A 256 18.70 -32.17 -22.14
N ASP A 257 17.50 -32.73 -22.01
CA ASP A 257 17.24 -34.10 -22.40
C ASP A 257 17.34 -34.28 -23.92
N ALA A 258 16.84 -33.32 -24.70
CA ALA A 258 16.96 -33.33 -26.16
C ALA A 258 18.41 -33.19 -26.65
N ILE A 259 19.22 -32.32 -26.02
CA ILE A 259 20.65 -32.19 -26.34
C ILE A 259 21.38 -33.49 -26.02
N ARG A 260 21.11 -34.09 -24.85
CA ARG A 260 21.68 -35.38 -24.48
C ARG A 260 21.31 -36.43 -25.52
N ASP A 261 20.05 -36.52 -25.88
CA ASP A 261 19.58 -37.49 -26.86
C ASP A 261 20.22 -37.26 -28.25
N ALA A 262 20.51 -36.01 -28.63
CA ALA A 262 21.28 -35.71 -29.84
C ALA A 262 22.71 -36.28 -29.78
N PHE A 263 23.42 -36.12 -28.65
CA PHE A 263 24.72 -36.76 -28.43
C PHE A 263 24.62 -38.31 -28.43
N CYS A 264 23.53 -38.85 -27.89
CA CYS A 264 23.32 -40.29 -27.73
C CYS A 264 22.79 -41.02 -28.97
N THR A 265 22.35 -40.32 -30.01
CA THR A 265 21.69 -40.95 -31.16
C THR A 265 22.29 -40.54 -32.51
N ALA A 266 23.02 -39.43 -32.56
CA ALA A 266 23.69 -38.99 -33.77
C ALA A 266 24.95 -39.82 -34.06
N GLY A 267 25.23 -40.01 -35.36
CA GLY A 267 26.52 -40.49 -35.82
C GLY A 267 27.59 -39.44 -35.55
N GLU A 268 28.86 -39.86 -35.49
CA GLU A 268 29.95 -38.99 -35.05
C GLU A 268 30.01 -37.66 -35.82
N TYR A 269 29.86 -37.73 -37.15
CA TYR A 269 29.95 -36.55 -38.02
C TYR A 269 28.71 -35.65 -37.99
N GLU A 270 27.57 -36.16 -37.53
CA GLU A 270 26.32 -35.38 -37.41
C GLU A 270 26.14 -34.81 -36.00
N MET A 271 26.87 -35.33 -35.01
CA MET A 271 26.62 -35.11 -33.59
C MET A 271 26.69 -33.65 -33.19
N GLU A 272 27.77 -32.96 -33.55
CA GLU A 272 27.95 -31.55 -33.25
C GLU A 272 26.86 -30.70 -33.90
N ALA A 273 26.58 -30.93 -35.18
CA ALA A 273 25.58 -30.19 -35.93
C ALA A 273 24.18 -30.37 -35.33
N LYS A 274 23.80 -31.61 -35.01
CA LYS A 274 22.50 -31.93 -34.39
C LYS A 274 22.38 -31.37 -32.97
N ALA A 275 23.43 -31.46 -32.15
CA ALA A 275 23.41 -30.88 -30.80
C ALA A 275 23.25 -29.36 -30.85
N LYS A 276 23.96 -28.68 -31.76
CA LYS A 276 23.83 -27.23 -31.98
C LYS A 276 22.45 -26.84 -32.48
N GLU A 277 21.92 -27.57 -33.47
CA GLU A 277 20.56 -27.34 -34.00
C GLU A 277 19.49 -27.47 -32.91
N VAL A 278 19.55 -28.53 -32.09
CA VAL A 278 18.62 -28.75 -30.98
C VAL A 278 18.74 -27.61 -29.96
N ALA A 279 19.95 -27.20 -29.61
CA ALA A 279 20.18 -26.12 -28.65
C ALA A 279 19.66 -24.77 -29.16
N ASP A 280 19.89 -24.43 -30.43
CA ASP A 280 19.40 -23.19 -31.03
C ASP A 280 17.86 -23.15 -31.10
N ARG A 281 17.23 -24.29 -31.41
CA ARG A 281 15.77 -24.44 -31.39
C ARG A 281 15.22 -24.17 -29.99
N TRP A 282 15.75 -24.83 -28.96
CA TRP A 282 15.30 -24.64 -27.59
C TRP A 282 15.61 -23.25 -27.05
N ALA A 283 16.76 -22.66 -27.39
CA ALA A 283 17.07 -21.28 -27.05
C ALA A 283 15.99 -20.33 -27.59
N SER A 284 15.51 -20.55 -28.82
CA SER A 284 14.40 -19.79 -29.40
C SER A 284 13.09 -20.00 -28.62
N GLU A 285 12.72 -21.24 -28.32
CA GLU A 285 11.50 -21.57 -27.57
C GLU A 285 11.51 -20.97 -26.16
N ILE A 286 12.63 -21.08 -25.44
CA ILE A 286 12.83 -20.49 -24.11
C ILE A 286 12.78 -18.97 -24.21
N ASN A 287 13.47 -18.36 -25.20
CA ASN A 287 13.50 -16.91 -25.37
C ASN A 287 12.10 -16.31 -25.60
N ASN A 288 11.24 -17.00 -26.36
CA ASN A 288 9.86 -16.57 -26.63
C ASN A 288 9.02 -16.42 -25.36
N VAL A 289 9.31 -17.18 -24.31
CA VAL A 289 8.58 -17.10 -23.03
C VAL A 289 9.34 -16.29 -21.98
N TYR A 290 10.67 -16.30 -22.03
CA TYR A 290 11.55 -15.67 -21.06
C TYR A 290 11.26 -14.18 -20.83
N GLY A 291 11.13 -13.40 -21.91
CA GLY A 291 10.87 -11.96 -21.83
C GLY A 291 9.54 -11.63 -21.16
N SER A 292 8.49 -12.41 -21.46
CA SER A 292 7.17 -12.25 -20.84
C SER A 292 7.21 -12.56 -19.34
N VAL A 293 7.81 -13.69 -18.95
CA VAL A 293 7.91 -14.12 -17.55
C VAL A 293 8.74 -13.14 -16.72
N THR A 294 9.91 -12.74 -17.21
CA THR A 294 10.75 -11.77 -16.49
C THR A 294 10.09 -10.40 -16.38
N GLY A 295 9.48 -9.91 -17.46
CA GLY A 295 8.74 -8.64 -17.43
C GLY A 295 7.51 -8.66 -16.51
N GLN A 296 6.81 -9.80 -16.39
CA GLN A 296 5.76 -9.97 -15.38
C GLN A 296 6.33 -9.96 -13.95
N GLY A 297 7.47 -10.61 -13.72
CA GLY A 297 8.18 -10.58 -12.44
C GLY A 297 8.54 -9.16 -12.02
N ASP A 298 9.09 -8.34 -12.92
CA ASP A 298 9.43 -6.94 -12.62
C ASP A 298 8.18 -6.11 -12.26
N ARG A 299 7.04 -6.35 -12.94
CA ARG A 299 5.76 -5.69 -12.60
C ARG A 299 5.24 -6.11 -11.22
N LEU A 300 5.37 -7.38 -10.87
CA LEU A 300 4.99 -7.87 -9.54
C LEU A 300 5.89 -7.25 -8.46
N ARG A 301 7.21 -7.17 -8.71
CA ARG A 301 8.17 -6.52 -7.83
C ARG A 301 7.79 -5.07 -7.57
N ALA A 302 7.55 -4.28 -8.62
CA ALA A 302 7.16 -2.88 -8.50
C ALA A 302 5.84 -2.68 -7.74
N ARG A 303 4.84 -3.54 -7.98
CA ARG A 303 3.57 -3.50 -7.23
C ARG A 303 3.77 -3.84 -5.76
N SER A 304 4.58 -4.85 -5.45
CA SER A 304 4.82 -5.31 -4.08
C SER A 304 5.51 -4.28 -3.18
N THR A 305 6.18 -3.28 -3.76
CA THR A 305 6.83 -2.17 -3.04
C THR A 305 5.94 -0.93 -2.85
N ALA A 306 4.67 -0.97 -3.26
CA ALA A 306 3.79 0.18 -3.13
C ALA A 306 3.54 0.54 -1.65
N THR A 307 3.75 1.80 -1.27
CA THR A 307 3.66 2.30 0.11
C THR A 307 2.34 1.94 0.79
N GLN A 308 1.23 2.03 0.04
CA GLN A 308 -0.12 1.66 0.51
C GLN A 308 -0.23 0.23 1.05
N MET A 309 0.64 -0.70 0.60
CA MET A 309 0.63 -2.10 1.02
C MET A 309 1.76 -2.46 1.99
N ALA A 310 2.62 -1.51 2.37
CA ALA A 310 3.86 -1.80 3.12
C ALA A 310 3.63 -2.47 4.49
N LYS A 311 2.46 -2.25 5.12
CA LYS A 311 2.11 -2.89 6.39
C LYS A 311 1.76 -4.38 6.28
N TYR A 312 1.33 -4.85 5.12
CA TYR A 312 0.86 -6.22 4.95
C TYR A 312 2.06 -7.17 4.74
N GLN A 313 1.96 -8.38 5.29
CA GLN A 313 2.98 -9.41 5.08
C GLN A 313 2.98 -9.95 3.64
N GLY A 314 1.80 -10.04 3.00
CA GLY A 314 1.66 -10.59 1.64
C GLY A 314 2.59 -9.96 0.58
N PRO A 315 2.65 -8.62 0.44
CA PRO A 315 3.59 -7.96 -0.47
C PRO A 315 5.06 -8.26 -0.15
N LYS A 316 5.43 -8.39 1.13
CA LYS A 316 6.80 -8.73 1.55
C LYS A 316 7.17 -10.16 1.13
N ASP A 317 6.23 -11.10 1.23
CA ASP A 317 6.47 -12.46 0.77
C ASP A 317 6.58 -12.52 -0.77
N VAL A 318 5.73 -11.75 -1.47
CA VAL A 318 5.76 -11.65 -2.94
C VAL A 318 7.09 -11.08 -3.43
N ILE A 319 7.60 -9.99 -2.84
CA ILE A 319 8.87 -9.39 -3.30
C ILE A 319 10.04 -10.36 -3.13
N VAL A 320 10.15 -11.02 -1.98
CA VAL A 320 11.22 -12.01 -1.71
C VAL A 320 11.14 -13.17 -2.71
N GLY A 321 9.94 -13.69 -2.93
CA GLY A 321 9.70 -14.77 -3.88
C GLY A 321 10.03 -14.39 -5.32
N VAL A 322 9.62 -13.19 -5.75
CA VAL A 322 9.91 -12.66 -7.10
C VAL A 322 11.40 -12.46 -7.31
N GLU A 323 12.11 -11.81 -6.37
CA GLU A 323 13.54 -11.52 -6.50
C GLU A 323 14.38 -12.82 -6.58
N LYS A 324 14.08 -13.79 -5.71
CA LYS A 324 14.73 -15.10 -5.73
C LYS A 324 14.54 -15.83 -7.06
N ASN A 325 13.32 -15.79 -7.61
CA ASN A 325 13.01 -16.44 -8.89
C ASN A 325 13.64 -15.72 -10.08
N LEU A 326 13.60 -14.39 -10.14
CA LEU A 326 14.24 -13.59 -11.18
C LEU A 326 15.76 -13.80 -11.20
N ALA A 327 16.40 -13.86 -10.02
CA ALA A 327 17.84 -14.15 -9.91
C ALA A 327 18.19 -15.53 -10.49
N ASN A 328 17.33 -16.53 -10.27
CA ASN A 328 17.51 -17.85 -10.87
C ASN A 328 17.29 -17.85 -12.38
N LEU A 329 16.25 -17.15 -12.86
CA LEU A 329 16.00 -17.03 -14.31
C LEU A 329 17.10 -16.27 -15.03
N ALA A 330 17.78 -15.32 -14.38
CA ALA A 330 18.91 -14.59 -14.98
C ALA A 330 20.04 -15.52 -15.43
N LYS A 331 20.21 -16.69 -14.79
CA LYS A 331 21.21 -17.70 -15.16
C LYS A 331 21.00 -18.22 -16.58
N LEU A 332 19.75 -18.38 -17.03
CA LEU A 332 19.43 -18.91 -18.37
C LEU A 332 20.11 -18.13 -19.50
N LYS A 333 20.36 -16.82 -19.32
CA LYS A 333 21.01 -15.96 -20.33
C LYS A 333 22.41 -16.44 -20.72
N GLY A 334 23.16 -16.98 -19.76
CA GLY A 334 24.53 -17.44 -19.99
C GLY A 334 24.63 -18.89 -20.48
N TYR A 335 23.51 -19.61 -20.54
CA TYR A 335 23.49 -21.05 -20.78
C TYR A 335 22.43 -21.40 -21.83
N GLU A 336 21.22 -21.78 -21.41
CA GLU A 336 20.17 -22.29 -22.31
C GLU A 336 19.81 -21.27 -23.40
N LEU A 337 19.74 -19.97 -23.09
CA LEU A 337 19.47 -18.92 -24.08
C LEU A 337 20.64 -18.63 -25.02
N ALA A 338 21.84 -19.15 -24.74
CA ALA A 338 22.98 -19.03 -25.64
C ALA A 338 22.92 -20.05 -26.79
N GLY A 339 21.99 -21.02 -26.74
CA GLY A 339 21.81 -22.04 -27.78
C GLY A 339 23.09 -22.83 -28.04
N SER A 340 23.51 -22.91 -29.30
CA SER A 340 24.77 -23.52 -29.73
C SER A 340 26.02 -22.91 -29.09
N ASN A 341 25.95 -21.67 -28.59
CA ASN A 341 27.03 -21.02 -27.84
C ASN A 341 27.03 -21.36 -26.35
N ASN A 342 26.12 -22.21 -25.87
CA ASN A 342 26.08 -22.66 -24.48
C ASN A 342 27.43 -23.28 -24.07
N PRO A 343 28.08 -22.77 -23.01
CA PRO A 343 29.40 -23.24 -22.61
C PRO A 343 29.43 -24.73 -22.29
N ASN A 344 28.35 -25.29 -21.73
CA ASN A 344 28.30 -26.73 -21.41
C ASN A 344 28.33 -27.60 -22.68
N ILE A 345 27.66 -27.15 -23.75
CA ILE A 345 27.63 -27.87 -25.03
C ILE A 345 29.00 -27.79 -25.70
N ARG A 346 29.57 -26.58 -25.75
CA ARG A 346 30.91 -26.36 -26.32
C ARG A 346 31.98 -27.17 -25.61
N THR A 347 32.03 -27.10 -24.29
CA THR A 347 32.97 -27.89 -23.48
C THR A 347 32.78 -29.39 -23.70
N ARG A 348 31.54 -29.87 -23.90
CA ARG A 348 31.29 -31.28 -24.18
C ARG A 348 31.83 -31.70 -25.55
N ILE A 349 31.60 -30.91 -26.59
CA ILE A 349 32.16 -31.13 -27.94
C ILE A 349 33.68 -31.10 -27.91
N GLU A 350 34.26 -30.06 -27.31
CA GLU A 350 35.72 -29.90 -27.17
C GLU A 350 36.35 -31.08 -26.40
N TRP A 351 35.69 -31.56 -25.35
CA TRP A 351 36.12 -32.75 -24.62
C TRP A 351 36.08 -34.01 -25.48
N GLY A 352 35.02 -34.20 -26.28
CA GLY A 352 34.90 -35.35 -27.19
C GLY A 352 36.03 -35.39 -28.22
N ASN A 353 36.27 -34.25 -28.87
CA ASN A 353 37.36 -34.08 -29.84
C ASN A 353 38.73 -34.34 -29.19
N LYS A 354 39.00 -33.72 -28.04
CA LYS A 354 40.25 -33.94 -27.31
C LYS A 354 40.44 -35.40 -26.90
N ARG A 355 39.37 -36.07 -26.47
CA ARG A 355 39.43 -37.46 -26.05
C ARG A 355 39.71 -38.40 -27.22
N HIS A 356 39.14 -38.13 -28.39
CA HIS A 356 39.47 -38.84 -29.63
C HIS A 356 40.96 -38.69 -29.94
N ASP A 357 41.48 -37.45 -30.01
CA ASP A 357 42.91 -37.17 -30.27
C ASP A 357 43.86 -37.84 -29.27
N GLU A 358 43.49 -37.90 -27.98
CA GLU A 358 44.29 -38.54 -26.93
C GLU A 358 44.39 -40.06 -27.14
N LEU A 359 43.32 -40.69 -27.59
CA LEU A 359 43.28 -42.13 -27.88
C LEU A 359 44.12 -42.47 -29.12
N GLU A 360 44.01 -41.66 -30.17
CA GLU A 360 44.82 -41.78 -31.39
C GLU A 360 46.32 -41.70 -31.10
N LYS A 361 46.75 -40.74 -30.27
CA LYS A 361 48.17 -40.57 -29.90
C LYS A 361 48.78 -41.77 -29.17
N ALA A 362 47.97 -42.70 -28.67
CA ALA A 362 48.45 -43.93 -28.02
C ALA A 362 48.74 -45.08 -29.01
N CYS A 363 48.54 -44.85 -30.30
CA CYS A 363 48.69 -45.82 -31.38
C CYS A 363 50.10 -45.81 -32.00
N ALA A 364 50.49 -46.93 -32.61
CA ALA A 364 51.76 -47.02 -33.33
C ALA A 364 51.71 -46.19 -34.62
N TYR A 365 50.58 -46.27 -35.31
CA TYR A 365 50.22 -45.35 -36.39
C TYR A 365 48.83 -44.80 -36.10
N PHE A 366 48.67 -43.49 -36.18
CA PHE A 366 47.39 -42.82 -36.04
C PHE A 366 47.08 -42.02 -37.30
N GLU A 367 45.79 -41.79 -37.56
CA GLU A 367 45.33 -41.08 -38.76
C GLU A 367 45.95 -41.65 -40.06
N ALA A 368 46.09 -42.98 -40.11
CA ALA A 368 46.82 -43.67 -41.17
C ALA A 368 46.00 -43.76 -42.46
N ASP A 369 46.55 -43.23 -43.56
CA ASP A 369 45.86 -43.23 -44.86
C ASP A 369 46.01 -44.54 -45.65
N VAL A 370 44.89 -45.12 -46.05
CA VAL A 370 44.78 -46.15 -47.08
C VAL A 370 44.12 -45.53 -48.31
N SER A 371 44.82 -45.56 -49.44
CA SER A 371 44.33 -45.00 -50.70
C SER A 371 42.92 -45.51 -51.03
N SER A 372 42.07 -44.62 -51.56
CA SER A 372 40.72 -44.96 -52.05
C SER A 372 40.71 -46.04 -53.13
N SER A 373 41.84 -46.29 -53.81
CA SER A 373 42.02 -47.42 -54.73
C SER A 373 41.96 -48.77 -54.02
N TYR A 374 42.37 -48.82 -52.74
CA TYR A 374 42.39 -50.04 -51.93
C TYR A 374 41.19 -50.13 -51.02
N CYS A 375 40.73 -49.01 -50.45
CA CYS A 375 39.67 -48.97 -49.46
C CYS A 375 38.49 -48.10 -49.90
N ARG A 376 37.27 -48.60 -49.72
CA ARG A 376 36.04 -47.84 -49.97
C ARG A 376 35.31 -47.63 -48.64
N ASN A 377 35.40 -46.43 -48.08
CA ASN A 377 34.64 -46.06 -46.89
C ASN A 377 33.23 -45.61 -47.32
N ALA A 378 32.20 -46.39 -46.95
CA ALA A 378 30.80 -46.06 -47.24
C ALA A 378 30.27 -44.87 -46.41
N ILE A 379 30.87 -44.62 -45.23
CA ILE A 379 30.52 -43.52 -44.34
C ILE A 379 31.13 -42.20 -44.82
N ARG A 380 32.35 -42.25 -45.39
CA ARG A 380 33.05 -41.10 -45.99
C ARG A 380 33.41 -41.38 -47.45
N SER A 381 32.43 -41.22 -48.34
CA SER A 381 32.63 -41.43 -49.78
C SER A 381 33.53 -40.35 -50.39
N GLY A 382 34.48 -40.74 -51.24
CA GLY A 382 35.27 -39.81 -52.06
C GLY A 382 36.62 -39.39 -51.48
N SER A 383 37.04 -39.94 -50.34
CA SER A 383 38.37 -39.73 -49.77
C SER A 383 39.12 -41.05 -49.59
N ASN A 384 40.43 -40.95 -49.31
CA ASN A 384 41.18 -42.07 -48.74
C ASN A 384 40.50 -42.53 -47.45
N CYS A 385 40.65 -43.81 -47.12
CA CYS A 385 40.28 -44.31 -45.80
C CYS A 385 41.34 -43.87 -44.81
N ARG A 386 40.95 -43.04 -43.86
CA ARG A 386 41.82 -42.60 -42.76
C ARG A 386 41.48 -43.43 -41.54
N LEU A 387 42.40 -44.29 -41.13
CA LEU A 387 42.28 -45.17 -39.98
C LEU A 387 42.66 -44.38 -38.73
N ASP A 388 41.83 -44.41 -37.69
CA ASP A 388 42.15 -43.71 -36.44
C ASP A 388 43.42 -44.30 -35.80
N CYS A 389 43.54 -45.63 -35.78
CA CYS A 389 44.61 -46.31 -35.05
C CYS A 389 45.00 -47.67 -35.64
N ILE A 390 46.31 -47.89 -35.73
CA ILE A 390 46.91 -49.21 -35.94
C ILE A 390 47.86 -49.49 -34.77
N LYS A 391 47.65 -50.61 -34.08
CA LYS A 391 48.47 -51.04 -32.95
C LYS A 391 48.46 -52.57 -32.82
N ASP A 392 49.62 -53.20 -32.67
CA ASP A 392 49.74 -54.64 -32.36
C ASP A 392 48.88 -55.57 -33.23
N CYS A 393 48.96 -55.38 -34.56
CA CYS A 393 48.17 -56.13 -35.54
C CYS A 393 46.65 -55.94 -35.39
N GLN A 394 46.24 -54.79 -34.88
CA GLN A 394 44.86 -54.40 -34.69
C GLN A 394 44.62 -53.03 -35.34
N VAL A 395 43.51 -52.91 -36.06
CA VAL A 395 42.92 -51.64 -36.48
C VAL A 395 41.86 -51.29 -35.46
N ILE A 396 41.99 -50.11 -34.85
CA ILE A 396 41.06 -49.62 -33.84
C ILE A 396 40.41 -48.35 -34.39
N GLU A 397 39.09 -48.27 -34.31
CA GLU A 397 38.34 -47.05 -34.55
C GLU A 397 37.84 -46.50 -33.21
N PHE A 398 38.01 -45.20 -32.98
CA PHE A 398 37.55 -44.54 -31.78
C PHE A 398 36.22 -43.85 -32.01
N LYS A 399 35.18 -44.25 -31.28
CA LYS A 399 33.83 -43.69 -31.44
C LYS A 399 33.22 -43.17 -30.15
N PRO A 400 32.32 -42.19 -30.21
CA PRO A 400 31.43 -41.90 -29.09
C PRO A 400 30.68 -43.16 -28.61
N ASP A 401 30.39 -43.26 -27.32
CA ASP A 401 29.66 -44.36 -26.67
C ASP A 401 28.14 -44.37 -26.97
N ASN A 402 27.75 -44.22 -28.25
CA ASN A 402 26.40 -44.48 -28.71
C ASN A 402 26.31 -45.60 -29.75
N SER A 403 25.11 -46.17 -29.90
CA SER A 403 24.85 -47.32 -30.77
C SER A 403 25.06 -47.01 -32.25
N LYS A 404 24.68 -45.81 -32.72
CA LYS A 404 24.83 -45.41 -34.13
C LYS A 404 26.31 -45.23 -34.49
N ALA A 405 27.06 -44.47 -33.71
CA ALA A 405 28.49 -44.25 -33.89
C ALA A 405 29.28 -45.56 -33.78
N ARG A 406 28.93 -46.46 -32.85
CA ARG A 406 29.52 -47.81 -32.78
C ARG A 406 29.27 -48.63 -34.04
N ALA A 407 28.05 -48.60 -34.57
CA ALA A 407 27.71 -49.32 -35.80
C ALA A 407 28.46 -48.73 -37.01
N GLU A 408 28.56 -47.41 -37.11
CA GLU A 408 29.38 -46.72 -38.13
C GLU A 408 30.86 -47.11 -38.00
N GLY A 409 31.40 -47.11 -36.77
CA GLY A 409 32.78 -47.53 -36.50
C GLY A 409 33.04 -48.98 -36.87
N GLN A 410 32.09 -49.88 -36.61
CA GLN A 410 32.21 -51.29 -36.99
C GLN A 410 32.31 -51.46 -38.51
N GLN A 411 31.49 -50.72 -39.27
CA GLN A 411 31.57 -50.71 -40.73
C GLN A 411 32.90 -50.12 -41.22
N GLN A 412 33.41 -49.09 -40.54
CA GLN A 412 34.70 -48.48 -40.88
C GLN A 412 35.88 -49.43 -40.67
N VAL A 413 36.00 -50.07 -39.50
CA VAL A 413 37.11 -51.00 -39.23
C VAL A 413 37.13 -52.21 -40.15
N GLU A 414 35.95 -52.70 -40.56
CA GLU A 414 35.84 -53.78 -41.55
C GLU A 414 36.33 -53.32 -42.92
N ALA A 415 35.89 -52.14 -43.39
CA ALA A 415 36.36 -51.57 -44.64
C ALA A 415 37.87 -51.31 -44.64
N TYR A 416 38.43 -50.89 -43.50
CA TYR A 416 39.87 -50.64 -43.34
C TYR A 416 40.68 -51.94 -43.37
N ARG A 417 40.22 -52.98 -42.66
CA ARG A 417 40.86 -54.30 -42.69
C ARG A 417 40.90 -54.86 -44.11
N ASP A 418 39.77 -54.82 -44.81
CA ASP A 418 39.66 -55.31 -46.18
C ASP A 418 40.51 -54.48 -47.15
N GLY A 419 40.63 -53.16 -46.90
CA GLY A 419 41.50 -52.26 -47.64
C GLY A 419 43.00 -52.57 -47.46
N LEU A 420 43.43 -52.83 -46.21
CA LEU A 420 44.80 -53.23 -45.90
C LEU A 420 45.15 -54.60 -46.51
N ASP A 421 44.23 -55.58 -46.44
CA ASP A 421 44.42 -56.89 -47.06
C ASP A 421 44.54 -56.78 -48.59
N ARG A 422 43.73 -55.93 -49.22
CA ARG A 422 43.84 -55.66 -50.66
C ARG A 422 45.17 -55.00 -51.02
N TRP A 423 45.60 -53.99 -50.25
CA TRP A 423 46.90 -53.35 -50.47
C TRP A 423 48.04 -54.35 -50.29
N TYR A 424 47.99 -55.19 -49.26
CA TYR A 424 48.97 -56.26 -49.04
C TYR A 424 49.05 -57.21 -50.24
N LYS A 425 47.92 -57.68 -50.77
CA LYS A 425 47.89 -58.59 -51.93
C LYS A 425 48.40 -57.95 -53.22
N GLN A 426 48.19 -56.65 -53.40
CA GLN A 426 48.57 -55.94 -54.61
C GLN A 426 50.01 -55.42 -54.57
N ASP A 427 50.44 -54.83 -53.45
CA ASP A 427 51.76 -54.24 -53.28
C ASP A 427 52.21 -54.28 -51.81
N LYS A 428 52.54 -55.49 -51.32
CA LYS A 428 53.02 -55.68 -49.94
C LYS A 428 54.28 -54.89 -49.63
N THR A 429 55.16 -54.66 -50.62
CA THR A 429 56.42 -53.94 -50.40
C THR A 429 56.14 -52.48 -50.08
N ASP A 430 55.21 -51.86 -50.80
CA ASP A 430 54.77 -50.49 -50.50
C ASP A 430 54.04 -50.40 -49.15
N LEU A 431 53.14 -51.35 -48.85
CA LEU A 431 52.44 -51.39 -47.56
C LEU A 431 53.43 -51.46 -46.38
N PHE A 432 54.39 -52.39 -46.40
CA PHE A 432 55.37 -52.53 -45.32
C PHE A 432 56.42 -51.42 -45.30
N LYS A 433 56.66 -50.74 -46.43
CA LYS A 433 57.46 -49.51 -46.41
C LYS A 433 56.73 -48.39 -45.65
N ARG A 434 55.41 -48.29 -45.81
CA ARG A 434 54.60 -47.26 -45.15
C ARG A 434 54.32 -47.58 -43.67
N TYR A 435 54.03 -48.85 -43.37
CA TYR A 435 53.71 -49.34 -42.03
C TYR A 435 54.57 -50.57 -41.68
N PRO A 436 55.87 -50.39 -41.37
CA PRO A 436 56.80 -51.50 -41.12
C PRO A 436 56.34 -52.49 -40.06
N ASP A 437 55.67 -52.03 -39.00
CA ASP A 437 55.24 -52.88 -37.90
C ASP A 437 54.15 -53.87 -38.29
N LEU A 438 53.53 -53.72 -39.47
CA LEU A 438 52.57 -54.69 -40.00
C LEU A 438 53.23 -55.96 -40.53
N ALA A 439 54.54 -55.95 -40.79
CA ALA A 439 55.25 -57.15 -41.23
C ALA A 439 55.18 -58.27 -40.19
N ARG A 440 55.10 -57.94 -38.89
CA ARG A 440 54.92 -58.93 -37.81
C ARG A 440 53.53 -59.57 -37.78
N CYS A 441 52.59 -59.01 -38.54
CA CYS A 441 51.21 -59.47 -38.66
C CYS A 441 51.02 -60.38 -39.88
N GLU A 442 52.05 -60.57 -40.71
CA GLU A 442 52.03 -61.49 -41.85
C GLU A 442 51.84 -62.94 -41.35
N SER A 443 51.00 -63.72 -42.01
CA SER A 443 50.86 -65.14 -41.73
C SER A 443 52.17 -65.89 -41.97
N SER A 444 52.34 -67.04 -41.31
CA SER A 444 53.56 -67.86 -41.45
C SER A 444 53.82 -68.35 -42.87
N ASP A 445 52.77 -68.54 -43.66
CA ASP A 445 52.82 -68.92 -45.08
C ASP A 445 52.89 -67.72 -46.04
N LYS A 446 52.87 -66.49 -45.51
CA LYS A 446 52.97 -65.23 -46.26
C LYS A 446 51.86 -64.98 -47.28
N THR A 447 50.68 -65.54 -47.04
CA THR A 447 49.53 -65.43 -47.95
C THR A 447 48.51 -64.38 -47.49
N GLU A 448 48.49 -64.03 -46.19
CA GLU A 448 47.50 -63.11 -45.61
C GLU A 448 48.12 -62.18 -44.55
N LEU A 449 47.48 -61.02 -44.36
CA LEU A 449 47.79 -60.09 -43.29
C LEU A 449 46.80 -60.30 -42.14
N LYS A 450 47.26 -60.81 -41.00
CA LYS A 450 46.41 -61.14 -39.83
C LYS A 450 46.13 -59.90 -38.99
N ILE A 451 45.11 -59.14 -39.40
CA ILE A 451 44.67 -57.92 -38.71
C ILE A 451 43.36 -58.18 -37.94
N LYS A 452 43.36 -57.84 -36.65
CA LYS A 452 42.15 -57.75 -35.83
C LYS A 452 41.51 -56.38 -35.98
N THR A 453 40.21 -56.30 -35.74
CA THR A 453 39.45 -55.03 -35.75
C THR A 453 38.77 -54.82 -34.41
N ASP A 454 38.69 -53.58 -33.96
CA ASP A 454 37.99 -53.24 -32.73
C ASP A 454 37.45 -51.80 -32.77
N VAL A 455 36.37 -51.57 -32.03
CA VAL A 455 35.77 -50.24 -31.88
C VAL A 455 35.83 -49.87 -30.40
N VAL A 456 36.72 -48.95 -30.06
CA VAL A 456 36.89 -48.48 -28.70
C VAL A 456 36.06 -47.21 -28.51
N THR A 457 35.23 -47.17 -27.47
CA THR A 457 34.38 -46.00 -27.23
C THR A 457 34.80 -45.09 -26.09
N TYR A 458 34.46 -43.80 -26.22
CA TYR A 458 34.62 -42.79 -25.18
C TYR A 458 33.29 -42.17 -24.73
N GLU A 459 33.21 -41.78 -23.45
CA GLU A 459 31.98 -41.38 -22.74
C GLU A 459 31.41 -40.02 -23.17
N MET A 460 30.78 -39.95 -24.34
CA MET A 460 30.09 -38.77 -24.87
C MET A 460 28.62 -38.70 -24.45
N CYS A 461 28.00 -39.84 -24.21
CA CYS A 461 26.57 -40.04 -23.98
C CYS A 461 26.25 -40.23 -22.50
N SER A 462 27.11 -40.98 -21.80
CA SER A 462 26.94 -41.36 -20.39
C SER A 462 27.23 -40.23 -19.38
N GLY A 463 27.81 -39.10 -19.81
CA GLY A 463 28.03 -37.93 -18.96
C GLY A 463 26.78 -37.06 -18.79
N THR A 464 26.42 -36.73 -17.55
CA THR A 464 25.28 -35.85 -17.24
C THR A 464 25.57 -34.43 -17.73
N VAL A 465 24.85 -33.96 -18.75
CA VAL A 465 24.76 -32.52 -19.04
C VAL A 465 24.04 -31.88 -17.85
N LYS A 466 24.77 -31.17 -16.98
CA LYS A 466 24.16 -30.50 -15.82
C LYS A 466 23.32 -29.31 -16.30
N ASN A 467 22.09 -29.19 -15.80
CA ASN A 467 21.31 -27.96 -15.93
C ASN A 467 21.74 -26.96 -14.84
N GLN A 468 21.66 -25.66 -15.13
CA GLN A 468 22.05 -24.61 -14.17
C GLN A 468 20.92 -24.25 -13.20
N LEU A 469 19.71 -24.73 -13.48
CA LEU A 469 18.53 -24.59 -12.62
C LEU A 469 18.44 -25.68 -11.52
N GLY A 470 19.57 -26.33 -11.18
CA GLY A 470 19.69 -27.38 -10.17
C GLY A 470 18.74 -27.23 -8.98
N GLN A 471 18.10 -28.36 -8.66
CA GLN A 471 17.03 -28.56 -7.67
C GLN A 471 17.20 -27.70 -6.40
N GLN A 472 16.47 -26.59 -6.32
CA GLN A 472 15.69 -26.18 -5.14
C GLN A 472 15.06 -24.82 -5.42
N LEU A 473 13.74 -24.81 -5.58
CA LEU A 473 12.94 -23.61 -5.46
C LEU A 473 12.51 -23.43 -4.01
N ASP A 474 12.26 -22.17 -3.66
CA ASP A 474 11.14 -21.91 -2.76
C ASP A 474 9.87 -22.17 -3.55
N GLU A 475 9.31 -23.35 -3.39
CA GLU A 475 8.05 -23.73 -4.03
C GLU A 475 6.83 -23.28 -3.23
N THR A 476 7.07 -22.60 -2.12
CA THR A 476 6.06 -22.11 -1.19
C THR A 476 5.09 -21.19 -1.93
N THR A 477 4.00 -21.78 -2.42
CA THR A 477 2.85 -21.05 -2.91
C THR A 477 2.29 -20.27 -1.74
N LEU A 478 2.04 -18.99 -1.94
CA LEU A 478 1.41 -18.20 -0.89
C LEU A 478 -0.03 -18.65 -0.78
N GLU A 479 -0.42 -19.12 0.40
CA GLU A 479 -1.81 -19.39 0.69
C GLU A 479 -2.63 -18.13 0.40
N VAL A 480 -3.65 -18.31 -0.43
CA VAL A 480 -4.72 -17.34 -0.64
C VAL A 480 -5.80 -17.66 0.38
N SER A 481 -5.44 -17.83 1.64
CA SER A 481 -6.42 -17.77 2.71
C SER A 481 -6.84 -16.31 2.84
N GLU A 482 -8.15 -16.07 2.82
CA GLU A 482 -8.70 -14.84 3.37
C GLU A 482 -8.28 -14.85 4.84
N SER A 483 -7.24 -14.10 5.18
CA SER A 483 -6.75 -14.04 6.56
C SER A 483 -7.95 -13.72 7.45
N PRO A 484 -8.31 -14.58 8.41
CA PRO A 484 -9.23 -14.17 9.46
C PRO A 484 -8.45 -13.19 10.33
N GLU A 485 -8.59 -11.90 10.03
CA GLU A 485 -8.32 -10.85 11.01
C GLU A 485 -9.54 -10.69 11.91
#